data_AF-A0AAW5FTC2-F1
#
_entry.id   AF-A0AAW5FTC2-F1
#
_cell.length_a   1.000
_cell.length_b   1.000
_cell.length_c   1.000
_cell.angle_alpha   90.00
_cell.angle_beta   90.00
_cell.angle_gamma   90.00
#
_symmetry.space_group_name_H-M   'P 1'
#
loop_
_entity.id
_entity.type
_entity.pdbx_description
1 polymer ?
#
loop_
_entity_poly.entity_id
_entity_poly.type
_entity_poly.pdbx_seq_one_letter_code
_entity_poly.pdbx_strand_id
1 'polypeptide(L)'
;MTDHPCKGMTRAATLAFEAIAINQIPRCSKATLQKLIDCGLIVRQDKLLHFNDGLPPVRTEDYFVPVAIHYQWCVWGRERFRE
;
A
#
# COMPACT_ATOMS: atom_id res chain seq x y z
N MET A 1 -18.83 -13.92 1.84
CA MET A 1 -17.44 -13.82 1.35
C MET A 1 -16.95 -12.45 1.70
N THR A 2 -15.81 -12.38 2.36
CA THR A 2 -15.13 -11.11 2.63
C THR A 2 -14.72 -10.51 1.30
N ASP A 3 -14.89 -9.19 1.13
CA ASP A 3 -14.52 -8.49 -0.09
C ASP A 3 -13.06 -8.01 -0.03
N HIS A 4 -12.38 -8.00 -1.19
CA HIS A 4 -11.07 -7.38 -1.32
C HIS A 4 -11.16 -5.89 -0.95
N PRO A 5 -10.21 -5.31 -0.18
CA PRO A 5 -10.28 -3.90 0.20
C PRO A 5 -10.39 -2.92 -0.98
N CYS A 6 -9.77 -3.26 -2.11
CA CYS A 6 -9.86 -2.50 -3.38
C CYS A 6 -11.04 -2.93 -4.29
N LYS A 7 -12.12 -3.54 -3.78
CA LYS A 7 -13.26 -3.96 -4.61
C LYS A 7 -13.86 -2.76 -5.34
N GLY A 8 -14.08 -2.92 -6.65
CA GLY A 8 -14.60 -1.85 -7.51
C GLY A 8 -13.58 -0.81 -7.96
N MET A 9 -12.30 -0.94 -7.53
CA MET A 9 -11.22 -0.09 -8.02
C MET A 9 -10.61 -0.61 -9.33
N THR A 10 -9.78 0.21 -9.96
CA THR A 10 -9.06 -0.19 -11.18
C THR A 10 -7.99 -1.23 -10.86
N ARG A 11 -7.62 -2.05 -11.85
CA ARG A 11 -6.55 -3.05 -11.72
C ARG A 11 -5.23 -2.45 -11.23
N ALA A 12 -4.90 -1.24 -11.69
CA ALA A 12 -3.68 -0.54 -11.27
C ALA A 12 -3.71 -0.19 -9.77
N ALA A 13 -4.87 0.19 -9.23
CA ALA A 13 -5.03 0.47 -7.81
C ALA A 13 -4.91 -0.81 -6.97
N THR A 14 -5.54 -1.90 -7.41
CA THR A 14 -5.43 -3.21 -6.74
C THR A 14 -3.98 -3.69 -6.67
N LEU A 15 -3.25 -3.66 -7.80
CA LEU A 15 -1.85 -4.08 -7.83
C LEU A 15 -0.94 -3.18 -6.97
N ALA A 16 -1.20 -1.88 -6.96
CA ALA A 16 -0.45 -0.96 -6.10
C ALA A 16 -0.70 -1.25 -4.62
N PHE A 17 -1.96 -1.46 -4.22
CA PHE A 17 -2.30 -1.86 -2.86
C PHE A 17 -1.65 -3.18 -2.47
N GLU A 18 -1.74 -4.22 -3.31
CA GLU A 18 -1.15 -5.52 -3.04
C GLU A 18 0.37 -5.43 -2.90
N ALA A 19 1.05 -4.66 -3.76
CA ALA A 19 2.48 -4.40 -3.65
C ALA A 19 2.84 -3.75 -2.30
N ILE A 20 2.10 -2.72 -1.90
CA ILE A 20 2.32 -2.05 -0.60
C ILE A 20 2.05 -3.00 0.56
N ALA A 21 0.99 -3.83 0.47
CA ALA A 21 0.65 -4.81 1.51
C ALA A 21 1.80 -5.79 1.77
N ILE A 22 2.58 -6.15 0.75
CA ILE A 22 3.75 -7.03 0.86
C ILE A 22 5.09 -6.27 0.95
N ASN A 23 5.07 -4.97 1.28
CA ASN A 23 6.25 -4.10 1.41
C ASN A 23 7.10 -3.99 0.12
N GLN A 24 6.46 -4.06 -1.05
CA GLN A 24 7.09 -3.80 -2.34
C GLN A 24 6.79 -2.38 -2.86
N ILE A 25 7.69 -1.86 -3.71
CA ILE A 25 7.51 -0.56 -4.35
C ILE A 25 6.38 -0.64 -5.39
N PRO A 26 5.29 0.13 -5.23
CA PRO A 26 4.17 0.09 -6.17
C PRO A 26 4.54 0.76 -7.49
N ARG A 27 4.39 0.04 -8.61
CA ARG A 27 4.57 0.59 -9.96
C ARG A 27 3.27 1.24 -10.45
N CYS A 28 2.96 2.43 -9.94
CA CYS A 28 1.74 3.16 -10.33
C CYS A 28 1.96 4.69 -10.35
N SER A 29 0.98 5.41 -10.89
CA SER A 29 1.01 6.87 -10.90
C SER A 29 0.71 7.47 -9.52
N LYS A 30 1.20 8.68 -9.27
CA LYS A 30 0.90 9.43 -8.04
C LYS A 30 -0.61 9.61 -7.81
N ALA A 31 -1.39 9.79 -8.88
CA ALA A 31 -2.84 9.90 -8.79
C ALA A 31 -3.51 8.61 -8.27
N THR A 32 -2.96 7.44 -8.60
CA THR A 32 -3.44 6.16 -8.06
C THR A 32 -3.14 6.04 -6.57
N LEU A 33 -1.93 6.41 -6.15
CA LEU A 33 -1.56 6.43 -4.73
C LEU A 33 -2.45 7.39 -3.93
N GLN A 34 -2.68 8.60 -4.46
CA GLN A 34 -3.55 9.57 -3.81
C GLN A 34 -4.97 9.02 -3.62
N LYS A 35 -5.55 8.38 -4.64
CA LYS A 35 -6.87 7.73 -4.52
C LYS A 35 -6.91 6.66 -3.44
N LEU A 36 -5.84 5.85 -3.31
CA LEU A 36 -5.77 4.83 -2.26
C LEU A 36 -5.70 5.46 -0.85
N ILE A 37 -5.02 6.60 -0.72
CA ILE A 37 -4.98 7.39 0.53
C ILE A 37 -6.35 7.99 0.84
N ASP A 38 -7.00 8.60 -0.16
CA ASP A 38 -8.30 9.24 -0.01
C ASP A 38 -9.39 8.22 0.39
N CYS A 39 -9.27 6.98 -0.09
CA CYS A 39 -10.12 5.86 0.32
C CYS A 39 -9.74 5.23 1.67
N GLY A 40 -8.69 5.71 2.34
CA GLY A 40 -8.22 5.18 3.63
C GLY A 40 -7.61 3.78 3.55
N LEU A 41 -7.22 3.31 2.35
CA LEU A 41 -6.68 1.97 2.14
C LEU A 41 -5.19 1.88 2.44
N ILE A 42 -4.46 2.99 2.25
CA ILE A 42 -3.05 3.12 2.57
C ILE A 42 -2.81 4.45 3.29
N VAL A 43 -1.69 4.54 4.00
CA VAL A 43 -1.24 5.77 4.66
C VAL A 43 0.15 6.12 4.14
N ARG A 44 0.37 7.41 3.87
CA ARG A 44 1.70 7.93 3.54
C ARG A 44 2.49 8.16 4.83
N GLN A 45 3.73 7.69 4.83
CA GLN A 45 4.71 7.94 5.89
C GLN A 45 5.90 8.67 5.29
N ASP A 46 6.20 9.86 5.81
CA ASP A 46 7.43 10.56 5.46
C ASP A 46 8.58 9.94 6.25
N LYS A 47 9.61 9.46 5.54
CA LYS A 47 10.81 8.90 6.14
C LYS A 47 12.01 9.78 5.82
N LEU A 48 12.77 10.13 6.84
CA LEU A 48 14.08 10.76 6.69
C LEU A 48 15.13 9.66 6.58
N LEU A 49 15.78 9.59 5.43
CA LEU A 49 16.90 8.71 5.17
C LEU A 49 18.20 9.48 5.38
N HIS A 50 18.97 9.01 6.37
CA HIS A 50 20.32 9.49 6.63
C HIS A 50 21.30 8.54 5.95
N PHE A 51 22.18 9.09 5.12
CA PHE A 51 23.29 8.36 4.54
C PHE A 51 24.58 8.74 5.27
N ASN A 52 25.52 7.81 5.37
CA ASN A 52 26.83 8.05 6.00
C ASN A 52 27.81 8.72 5.02
N ASP A 53 27.33 9.65 4.21
CA ASP A 53 28.08 10.37 3.17
C ASP A 53 28.33 11.85 3.53
N GLY A 54 27.86 12.29 4.70
CA GLY A 54 27.96 13.67 5.16
C GLY A 54 26.97 14.62 4.48
N LEU A 55 26.05 14.11 3.67
CA LEU A 55 24.98 14.90 3.05
C LEU A 55 23.79 15.08 3.98
N PRO A 56 22.97 16.14 3.79
CA PRO A 56 21.71 16.30 4.50
C PRO A 56 20.76 15.11 4.26
N PRO A 57 19.90 14.78 5.24
CA PRO A 57 18.98 13.65 5.12
C PRO A 57 18.00 13.85 3.95
N VAL A 58 17.76 12.80 3.19
CA VAL A 58 16.80 12.81 2.09
C VAL A 58 15.43 12.40 2.61
N ARG A 59 14.38 13.16 2.25
CA ARG A 59 12.99 12.77 2.53
C ARG A 59 12.51 11.80 1.45
N THR A 60 12.07 10.62 1.86
CA THR A 60 11.42 9.65 0.99
C THR A 60 9.98 9.47 1.42
N GLU A 61 9.07 9.35 0.45
CA GLU A 61 7.68 8.96 0.71
C GLU A 61 7.62 7.43 0.76
N ASP A 62 7.18 6.91 1.89
CA ASP A 62 6.84 5.49 2.06
C ASP A 62 5.33 5.34 2.24
N TYR A 63 4.82 4.14 1.99
CA TYR A 63 3.40 3.84 2.09
C TYR A 63 3.20 2.53 2.84
N PHE A 64 2.18 2.48 3.70
CA PHE A 64 1.82 1.25 4.41
C PHE A 64 0.31 1.05 4.45
N VAL A 65 -0.10 -0.21 4.59
CA VAL A 65 -1.50 -0.59 4.78
C VAL A 65 -1.82 -0.62 6.28
N PRO A 66 -2.87 0.09 6.75
CA PRO A 66 -3.32 -0.03 8.14
C PRO A 66 -3.65 -1.47 8.52
N VAL A 67 -3.33 -1.86 9.76
CA VAL A 67 -3.47 -3.26 10.24
C VAL A 67 -4.86 -3.83 10.01
N ALA A 68 -5.92 -3.05 10.25
CA ALA A 68 -7.30 -3.50 10.04
C ALA A 68 -7.59 -3.84 8.57
N ILE A 69 -7.09 -3.02 7.64
CA ILE A 69 -7.25 -3.21 6.19
C ILE A 69 -6.41 -4.40 5.72
N HIS A 70 -5.19 -4.53 6.24
CA HIS A 70 -4.32 -5.66 5.94
C HIS A 70 -4.94 -6.98 6.41
N TYR A 71 -5.52 -7.01 7.62
CA TYR A 71 -6.23 -8.18 8.13
C TYR A 71 -7.41 -8.58 7.24
N GLN A 72 -8.24 -7.61 6.81
CA GLN A 72 -9.32 -7.87 5.86
C GLN A 72 -8.80 -8.49 4.55
N TRP A 73 -7.69 -7.98 4.03
CA TRP A 73 -7.04 -8.54 2.83
C TRP A 73 -6.60 -9.99 3.04
N CYS A 74 -5.97 -10.31 4.17
CA CYS A 74 -5.60 -11.69 4.51
C CYS A 74 -6.81 -12.62 4.60
N VAL A 75 -7.91 -12.17 5.22
CA VAL A 75 -9.15 -12.97 5.33
C VAL A 75 -9.75 -13.24 3.94
N TRP A 76 -9.82 -12.21 3.09
CA TRP A 76 -10.24 -12.37 1.70
C TRP A 76 -9.35 -13.36 0.94
N GLY A 77 -8.03 -13.24 1.08
CA GLY A 77 -7.06 -14.12 0.43
C GLY A 77 -7.25 -15.57 0.84
N ARG A 78 -7.40 -15.82 2.15
CA ARG A 78 -7.69 -17.16 2.69
C ARG A 78 -8.98 -17.76 2.11
N GLU A 79 -10.06 -16.98 2.05
CA GLU A 79 -11.34 -17.44 1.51
C GLU A 79 -11.27 -17.74 0.01
N ARG A 80 -10.49 -16.96 -0.74
CA ARG A 80 -10.40 -17.05 -2.20
C ARG A 80 -9.47 -18.16 -2.67
N PHE A 81 -8.34 -18.35 -1.99
CA PHE A 81 -7.29 -19.25 -2.46
C PHE A 81 -7.27 -20.61 -1.78
N ARG A 82 -8.01 -20.80 -0.66
CA ARG A 82 -8.23 -22.09 0.04
C ARG A 82 -7.14 -23.14 -0.23
N GLU A 83 -5.94 -22.87 0.26
CA GLU A 83 -4.96 -23.92 0.56
C GLU A 83 -5.24 -24.49 1.95
#